data_AF-A0A3E0N5W9-F1
#
_entry.id   AF-A0A3E0N5W9-F1
#
_cell.length_a   1.000
_cell.length_b   1.000
_cell.length_c   1.000
_cell.angle_alpha   90.00
_cell.angle_beta   90.00
_cell.angle_gamma   90.00
#
_symmetry.space_group_name_H-M   'P 1'
#
loop_
_entity.id
_entity.type
_entity.pdbx_description
1 polymer ?
#
loop_
_entity_poly.entity_id
_entity_poly.type
_entity_poly.pdbx_seq_one_letter_code
_entity_poly.pdbx_strand_id
1 'polypeptide(L)' 'MKFIEMTGARLREMIHPDEMEDEDLHKAGVEDDTIVRINEQGDIEVRRQTGWDVIGGVLGEFQERVKTASGLEWA' A
#
# COMPACT_ATOMS: atom_id res chain seq x y z
N MET A 1 4.19 -12.98 8.72
CA MET A 1 4.85 -11.72 8.29
C MET A 1 3.85 -10.63 8.61
N LYS A 2 4.24 -9.55 9.30
CA LYS A 2 3.27 -8.54 9.70
C LYS A 2 2.99 -7.59 8.54
N PHE A 3 1.76 -7.10 8.50
CA PHE A 3 1.32 -6.14 7.50
C PHE A 3 0.30 -5.17 8.09
N ILE A 4 0.04 -4.11 7.36
CA ILE A 4 -1.03 -3.16 7.62
C ILE A 4 -1.91 -3.14 6.37
N GLU A 5 -3.18 -3.51 6.54
CA GLU A 5 -4.20 -3.49 5.48
C GLU A 5 -4.88 -2.12 5.43
N MET A 6 -5.11 -1.60 4.23
CA MET A 6 -5.83 -0.35 3.98
C MET A 6 -6.52 -0.38 2.60
N THR A 7 -7.22 0.70 2.26
CA THR A 7 -7.81 0.87 0.93
C THR A 7 -6.85 1.59 -0.02
N GLY A 8 -7.06 1.44 -1.33
CA GLY A 8 -6.28 2.16 -2.35
C GLY A 8 -6.36 3.68 -2.19
N ALA A 9 -7.50 4.20 -1.74
CA ALA A 9 -7.63 5.63 -1.41
C ALA A 9 -6.64 6.07 -0.31
N ARG A 10 -6.50 5.28 0.75
CA ARG A 10 -5.55 5.58 1.85
C ARG A 10 -4.09 5.41 1.43
N LEU A 11 -3.83 4.43 0.57
CA LEU A 11 -2.52 4.23 -0.02
C LEU A 11 -2.09 5.47 -0.82
N ARG A 12 -2.98 5.99 -1.68
CA ARG A 12 -2.74 7.19 -2.49
C ARG A 12 -2.47 8.44 -1.64
N GLU A 13 -3.18 8.61 -0.53
CA GLU A 13 -2.95 9.74 0.38
C GLU A 13 -1.56 9.68 1.07
N MET A 14 -0.95 8.51 1.13
CA MET A 14 0.28 8.25 1.90
C MET A 14 1.54 8.08 1.05
N ILE A 15 1.39 7.57 -0.18
CA ILE A 15 2.48 7.42 -1.13
C ILE A 15 2.97 8.79 -1.62
N HIS A 16 4.28 8.99 -1.64
CA HIS A 16 4.87 10.17 -2.25
C HIS A 16 4.87 10.02 -3.78
N PRO A 17 4.65 11.10 -4.56
CA PRO A 17 4.70 11.05 -6.03
C PRO A 17 6.00 10.47 -6.59
N ASP A 18 7.12 10.61 -5.86
CA ASP A 18 8.42 10.06 -6.26
C ASP A 18 8.53 8.53 -6.06
N GLU A 19 7.62 7.92 -5.29
CA GLU A 19 7.60 6.47 -5.02
C GLU A 19 6.73 5.73 -6.02
N MET A 20 5.50 6.21 -6.23
CA MET A 20 4.56 5.75 -7.24
C MET A 20 3.62 6.89 -7.61
N GLU A 21 3.44 7.11 -8.90
CA GLU A 21 2.42 8.03 -9.38
C GLU A 21 1.03 7.37 -9.34
N ASP A 22 -0.01 8.21 -9.32
CA ASP A 22 -1.39 7.72 -9.37
C ASP A 22 -1.67 6.84 -10.59
N GLU A 23 -1.08 7.20 -11.73
CA GLU A 23 -1.21 6.43 -12.97
C GLU A 23 -0.62 5.01 -12.82
N ASP A 24 0.45 4.85 -12.04
CA ASP A 24 1.06 3.54 -11.79
C ASP A 24 0.20 2.66 -10.88
N LEU A 25 -0.45 3.26 -9.87
CA LEU A 25 -1.45 2.57 -9.03
C LEU A 25 -2.63 2.10 -9.88
N HIS A 26 -3.14 2.95 -10.77
CA HIS A 26 -4.25 2.59 -11.66
C HIS A 26 -3.85 1.50 -12.67
N LYS A 27 -2.65 1.57 -13.26
CA LYS A 27 -2.10 0.49 -14.12
C LYS A 27 -1.93 -0.81 -13.37
N ALA A 28 -1.59 -0.74 -12.07
CA ALA A 28 -1.55 -1.89 -11.18
C ALA A 28 -2.95 -2.34 -10.73
N GLY A 29 -4.04 -1.72 -11.20
CA GLY A 29 -5.41 -2.07 -10.87
C GLY A 29 -5.74 -1.82 -9.39
N VAL A 30 -5.21 -0.73 -8.83
CA VAL A 30 -5.55 -0.21 -7.51
C VAL A 30 -6.50 0.97 -7.68
N GLU A 31 -7.76 0.72 -7.36
CA GLU A 31 -8.81 1.73 -7.23
C GLU A 31 -9.03 2.12 -5.76
N ASP A 32 -9.84 3.14 -5.51
CA ASP A 32 -10.10 3.67 -4.17
C ASP A 32 -10.58 2.62 -3.17
N ASP A 33 -11.42 1.68 -3.62
CA ASP A 33 -12.00 0.59 -2.83
C ASP A 33 -11.15 -0.69 -2.84
N THR A 34 -10.04 -0.70 -3.58
CA THR A 34 -9.16 -1.86 -3.66
C THR A 34 -8.50 -2.09 -2.31
N ILE A 35 -8.54 -3.33 -1.82
CA ILE A 35 -7.85 -3.71 -0.60
C ILE A 35 -6.38 -3.94 -0.91
N VAL A 36 -5.52 -3.22 -0.20
CA VAL A 36 -4.07 -3.32 -0.29
C VAL A 36 -3.50 -3.55 1.09
N ARG A 37 -2.30 -4.12 1.17
CA ARG A 37 -1.54 -4.17 2.41
C ARG A 37 -0.09 -3.82 2.14
N ILE A 38 0.56 -3.30 3.17
CA ILE A 38 2.00 -3.06 3.16
C ILE A 38 2.61 -3.95 4.21
N ASN A 39 3.71 -4.63 3.89
CA ASN A 39 4.46 -5.45 4.85
C ASN A 39 5.59 -4.64 5.51
N GLU A 40 6.22 -5.20 6.56
CA GLU A 40 7.31 -4.51 7.28
C GLU A 40 8.56 -4.21 6.42
N GLN A 41 8.69 -4.86 5.25
CA GLN A 41 9.77 -4.63 4.28
C GLN A 41 9.46 -3.50 3.30
N GLY A 42 8.22 -3.02 3.28
CA GLY A 42 7.76 -1.95 2.40
C GLY A 42 7.10 -2.43 1.12
N ASP A 43 6.90 -3.74 0.92
CA ASP A 43 6.20 -4.23 -0.27
C ASP A 43 4.72 -3.86 -0.21
N ILE A 44 4.20 -3.34 -1.33
CA ILE A 44 2.78 -3.08 -1.54
C ILE A 44 2.18 -4.31 -2.21
N GLU A 45 1.20 -4.90 -1.54
CA GLU A 45 0.49 -6.09 -2.00
C GLU A 45 -0.98 -5.76 -2.24
N VAL A 46 -1.50 -6.14 -3.40
CA VAL A 46 -2.91 -5.94 -3.78
C VAL A 46 -3.69 -7.23 -3.60
N ARG A 47 -4.89 -7.12 -3.03
CA ARG A 47 -5.81 -8.26 -2.90
C ARG A 47 -6.41 -8.61 -4.25
N ARG A 48 -6.17 -9.85 -4.69
CA ARG A 48 -6.75 -10.47 -5.88
C ARG A 48 -7.63 -11.64 -5.49
N GLN A 49 -8.36 -12.20 -6.47
CA GLN A 49 -9.25 -13.35 -6.25
C GLN A 49 -8.51 -14.58 -5.69
N THR A 50 -7.26 -14.78 -6.13
CA THR A 50 -6.46 -15.97 -5.80
C THR A 50 -5.43 -15.73 -4.69
N GLY A 51 -5.31 -14.51 -4.16
CA GLY A 51 -4.32 -14.20 -3.14
C GLY A 51 -3.88 -12.74 -3.15
N TRP A 52 -2.61 -12.53 -2.81
CA TRP A 52 -1.96 -11.23 -2.76
C TRP A 52 -0.87 -11.16 -3.81
N ASP A 53 -0.83 -10.06 -4.56
CA ASP A 53 0.14 -9.83 -5.63
C ASP A 53 0.97 -8.59 -5.31
N VAL A 54 2.29 -8.70 -5.40
CA VAL A 54 3.21 -7.58 -5.11
C VAL A 54 3.27 -6.67 -6.33
N ILE A 55 2.91 -5.41 -6.15
CA ILE A 55 2.85 -4.43 -7.26
C ILE A 55 3.96 -3.39 -7.21
N GLY A 56 4.68 -3.29 -6.10
CA GLY A 56 5.70 -2.28 -5.88
C GLY A 56 6.13 -2.22 -4.43
N GLY A 57 6.83 -1.14 -4.06
CA GLY A 57 7.25 -0.93 -2.68
C GLY A 57 7.34 0.56 -2.34
N VAL A 58 7.15 0.87 -1.06
CA VAL A 58 7.37 2.19 -0.48
C VAL A 58 8.82 2.31 0.02
N LEU A 59 9.36 3.51 -0.03
CA LEU A 59 10.75 3.81 0.28
C LEU A 59 10.89 4.81 1.45
N GLY A 60 12.11 4.90 1.99
CA GLY A 60 12.44 5.82 3.08
C GLY A 60 11.75 5.48 4.40
N GLU A 61 11.40 6.50 5.18
CA GLU A 61 10.75 6.36 6.51
C GLU A 61 9.23 6.11 6.38
N PHE A 62 8.84 5.11 5.59
CA PHE A 62 7.43 4.82 5.30
C PHE A 62 6.66 4.28 6.51
N GLN A 63 7.34 3.64 7.46
CA GLN A 63 6.69 2.92 8.55
C GLN A 63 5.80 3.84 9.41
N GLU A 64 6.26 5.05 9.71
CA GLU A 64 5.45 6.04 10.44
C GLU A 64 4.29 6.57 9.60
N ARG A 65 4.50 6.77 8.29
CA ARG A 65 3.43 7.21 7.37
C ARG A 65 2.32 6.17 7.26
N VAL A 66 2.69 4.89 7.11
CA VAL A 66 1.74 3.76 7.03
C VAL A 66 0.92 3.66 8.31
N LYS A 67 1.55 3.74 9.48
CA LYS A 67 0.84 3.75 10.77
C LYS A 67 -0.09 4.95 10.91
N THR A 68 0.36 6.14 10.50
CA THR A 68 -0.45 7.37 10.56
C THR A 68 -1.66 7.31 9.63
N ALA A 69 -1.48 6.82 8.40
CA ALA A 69 -2.53 6.74 7.39
C ALA A 69 -3.58 5.65 7.71
N SER A 70 -3.14 4.53 8.27
CA SER A 70 -4.03 3.43 8.65
C SER A 70 -4.64 3.56 10.05
N GLY A 71 -3.95 4.25 10.97
CA GLY A 71 -4.25 4.20 12.40
C GLY A 71 -3.99 2.83 13.04
N LEU A 72 -3.23 1.95 12.37
CA LEU A 72 -2.99 0.56 12.77
C LEU A 72 -1.52 0.30 13.07
N GLU A 73 -1.28 -0.76 13.83
CA GLU A 73 0.05 -1.33 14.10
C GLU A 73 0.29 -2.56 13.23
N TRP A 74 1.56 -2.89 13.00
CA TRP A 74 1.97 -4.09 12.26
C TRP A 74 1.46 -5.37 12.95
N ALA A 75 0.63 -6.14 12.24
CA ALA A 75 0.03 -7.39 12.73
C ALA A 75 0.22 -8.56 11.76
#